data_AF-A0A948RGG6-F1
#
_entry.id   AF-A0A948RGG6-F1
#
_cell.length_a   1.000
_cell.length_b   1.000
_cell.length_c   1.000
_cell.angle_alpha   90.00
_cell.angle_beta   90.00
_cell.angle_gamma   90.00
#
_symmetry.space_group_name_H-M   'P 1'
#
loop_
_entity.id
_entity.type
_entity.pdbx_description
1 polymer ?
#
loop_
_entity_poly.entity_id
_entity_poly.type
_entity_poly.pdbx_seq_one_letter_code
_entity_poly.pdbx_strand_id
1 'polypeptide(L)' 'HQLLMVSLAYRRRAIPIAWTWVKHVRGHSSAFKQLALLNYVRKLLPVGAAVFLVGDCEFGSVEALKWLD' A
#
# COMPACT_ATOMS: atom_id res chain seq x y z
N HIS A 1 -3.21 17.01 5.75
CA HIS A 1 -2.52 16.02 4.89
C HIS A 1 -2.49 14.70 5.67
N GLN A 2 -2.77 13.56 5.03
CA GLN A 2 -2.72 12.23 5.63
C GLN A 2 -1.47 11.51 5.10
N LEU A 3 -0.73 10.86 6.00
CA LEU A 3 0.42 10.03 5.62
C LEU A 3 -0.09 8.67 5.13
N LEU A 4 0.29 8.30 3.92
CA LEU A 4 0.08 6.96 3.38
C LEU A 4 1.44 6.27 3.30
N MET A 5 1.55 5.07 3.87
CA MET A 5 2.82 4.35 4.01
C MET A 5 2.64 2.86 3.73
N VAL A 6 3.62 2.27 3.05
CA VAL A 6 3.77 0.82 2.92
C VAL A 6 5.04 0.40 3.65
N SER A 7 4.88 -0.63 4.50
CA SER A 7 5.94 -1.13 5.35
C SER A 7 6.14 -2.63 5.14
N LEU A 8 7.39 -3.08 5.19
CA LEU A 8 7.74 -4.48 5.26
C LEU A 8 7.61 -4.96 6.71
N ALA A 9 6.85 -6.03 6.93
CA ALA A 9 6.83 -6.71 8.22
C ALA A 9 8.08 -7.60 8.35
N TYR A 10 9.02 -7.23 9.22
CA TYR A 10 10.25 -7.98 9.45
C TYR A 10 10.60 -8.03 10.94
N ARG A 11 10.79 -9.25 11.49
CA ARG A 11 11.21 -9.50 12.89
C ARG A 11 10.46 -8.63 13.93
N ARG A 12 9.12 -8.70 13.91
CA ARG A 12 8.22 -7.92 14.79
C ARG A 12 8.33 -6.39 14.64
N ARG A 13 8.86 -5.91 13.53
CA ARG A 13 8.94 -4.48 13.19
C ARG A 13 8.27 -4.23 11.84
N ALA A 14 7.63 -3.08 11.71
CA ALA A 14 7.21 -2.53 10.44
C ALA A 14 8.33 -1.60 9.96
N ILE A 15 8.98 -1.94 8.85
CA ILE A 15 10.05 -1.13 8.25
C ILE A 15 9.44 -0.38 7.06
N PRO A 16 9.29 0.95 7.12
CA PRO A 16 8.77 1.73 6.00
C PRO A 16 9.67 1.58 4.77
N ILE A 17 9.07 1.28 3.63
CA ILE A 17 9.79 1.16 2.34
C ILE A 17 9.30 2.14 1.29
N ALA A 18 8.08 2.67 1.44
CA ALA A 18 7.55 3.75 0.61
C ALA A 18 6.47 4.53 1.37
N TRP A 19 6.39 5.84 1.13
CA TRP A 19 5.34 6.69 1.71
C TRP A 19 5.06 7.91 0.84
N THR A 20 3.89 8.51 1.03
CA THR A 20 3.50 9.75 0.37
C THR A 20 2.52 10.55 1.22
N TRP A 21 2.44 11.85 0.97
CA TRP A 21 1.49 12.75 1.61
C TRP A 21 0.25 12.94 0.74
N VAL A 22 -0.90 12.55 1.28
CA VAL A 22 -2.18 12.73 0.61
C VAL A 22 -2.82 14.03 1.13
N LYS A 23 -3.13 14.97 0.24
CA LYS A 23 -3.99 16.11 0.60
C LYS A 23 -5.33 15.55 1.09
N HIS A 24 -5.66 15.84 2.35
CA HIS A 24 -6.88 15.35 2.98
C HIS A 24 -8.06 16.14 2.41
N VAL A 25 -8.92 15.45 1.66
CA VAL A 25 -10.25 15.91 1.26
C VAL A 25 -11.18 14.91 1.94
N ARG A 26 -12.21 15.37 2.68
CA ARG A 26 -13.13 14.47 3.41
C ARG A 26 -13.56 13.30 2.51
N GLY A 27 -13.26 12.07 2.94
CA GLY A 27 -13.42 10.85 2.15
C GLY A 27 -12.11 10.07 2.04
N HIS A 28 -12.21 8.74 1.89
CA HIS A 28 -11.08 7.82 1.84
C HIS A 28 -9.97 8.31 0.90
N SER A 29 -8.70 8.01 1.24
CA SER A 29 -7.58 8.16 0.31
C SER A 29 -7.96 7.47 -1.00
N SER A 30 -8.18 8.23 -2.09
CA SER A 30 -8.64 7.68 -3.37
C SER A 30 -7.81 6.43 -3.71
N ALA A 31 -8.45 5.27 -3.89
CA ALA A 31 -7.80 3.98 -4.11
C ALA A 31 -6.68 4.03 -5.17
N PHE A 32 -6.80 4.93 -6.16
CA PHE A 32 -5.73 5.29 -7.09
C PHE A 32 -4.36 5.57 -6.45
N LYS A 33 -4.30 6.35 -5.36
CA LYS A 33 -3.03 6.69 -4.68
C LYS A 33 -2.45 5.49 -3.93
N GLN A 34 -3.32 4.68 -3.33
CA GLN A 34 -2.92 3.42 -2.70
C GLN A 34 -2.35 2.47 -3.73
N LEU A 35 -3.04 2.26 -4.86
CA LEU A 35 -2.59 1.45 -5.98
C LEU A 35 -1.28 1.96 -6.60
N ALA A 36 -1.12 3.27 -6.76
CA ALA A 36 0.12 3.86 -7.27
C ALA A 36 1.31 3.57 -6.34
N LEU A 37 1.11 3.69 -5.02
CA LEU A 37 2.15 3.37 -4.04
C LEU A 37 2.48 1.87 -4.02
N LEU A 38 1.48 1.00 -4.12
CA LEU A 38 1.66 -0.45 -4.22
C LEU A 38 2.38 -0.86 -5.50
N ASN A 39 2.03 -0.26 -6.64
CA ASN A 39 2.72 -0.48 -7.92
C ASN A 39 4.18 -0.03 -7.88
N TYR A 40 4.49 1.06 -7.17
CA TYR A 40 5.86 1.47 -6.93
C TYR A 40 6.61 0.43 -6.10
N VAL A 41 6.03 -0.01 -4.98
CA VAL A 41 6.62 -1.04 -4.10
C VAL A 41 6.85 -2.35 -4.86
N ARG A 42 5.92 -2.77 -5.73
CA ARG A 42 6.07 -3.97 -6.57
C ARG A 42 7.35 -3.95 -7.41
N LYS A 43 7.80 -2.77 -7.87
CA LYS A 43 9.06 -2.63 -8.64
C LYS A 43 10.31 -2.78 -7.77
N LEU A 44 10.19 -2.63 -6.45
CA LEU A 44 11.30 -2.80 -5.51
C LEU A 44 11.46 -4.26 -5.05
N LEU A 45 10.44 -5.10 -5.27
CA LEU A 45 10.43 -6.48 -4.82
C LEU A 45 11.27 -7.37 -5.75
N PRO A 46 12.04 -8.34 -5.21
CA PRO A 46 12.74 -9.32 -6.03
C PRO A 46 11.77 -10.14 -6.89
N VAL A 47 12.19 -10.45 -8.12
CA VAL A 47 11.43 -11.34 -9.00
C VAL A 47 11.32 -12.72 -8.34
N GLY A 48 10.09 -13.26 -8.28
CA GLY A 48 9.80 -14.58 -7.70
C GLY A 48 9.62 -14.61 -6.18
N ALA A 49 9.71 -13.47 -5.49
CA ALA A 49 9.41 -13.41 -4.07
C ALA A 49 7.91 -13.59 -3.79
N ALA A 50 7.55 -14.52 -2.91
CA ALA A 50 6.19 -14.63 -2.38
C ALA A 50 5.94 -13.49 -1.38
N VAL A 51 4.95 -12.64 -1.64
CA VAL A 51 4.63 -11.48 -0.81
C VAL A 51 3.16 -11.52 -0.40
N PHE A 52 2.92 -11.34 0.89
CA PHE A 52 1.58 -11.14 1.43
C PHE A 52 1.36 -9.64 1.65
N LEU A 53 0.34 -9.08 0.99
CA LEU A 53 -0.11 -7.73 1.28
C LEU A 53 -1.11 -7.79 2.44
N VAL A 54 -0.82 -7.06 3.51
CA VAL A 54 -1.71 -6.92 4.67
C VAL A 54 -2.13 -5.46 4.75
N GLY A 55 -3.43 -5.21 4.58
CA GLY A 55 -4.06 -3.90 4.75
C GLY A 55 -5.16 -3.96 5.81
N ASP A 56 -5.51 -2.81 6.38
CA ASP A 56 -6.71 -2.68 7.21
C ASP A 56 -7.97 -2.49 6.33
N CYS A 57 -9.13 -2.28 6.96
CA CYS A 57 -10.41 -2.10 6.24
C CYS A 57 -10.42 -0.89 5.28
N GLU A 58 -9.43 0.02 5.34
CA GLU A 58 -9.29 1.12 4.38
C GLU A 58 -8.90 0.62 2.97
N PHE A 59 -8.47 -0.63 2.84
CA PHE A 59 -8.10 -1.27 1.57
C PHE A 59 -9.18 -2.22 1.02
N GLY A 60 -10.39 -2.21 1.57
CA GLY A 60 -11.51 -3.07 1.16
C GLY A 60 -12.20 -2.70 -0.16
N SER A 61 -11.64 -1.77 -0.95
CA SER A 61 -12.22 -1.40 -2.24
C SER A 61 -12.08 -2.55 -3.26
N VAL A 62 -13.08 -2.73 -4.11
CA VAL A 62 -13.05 -3.71 -5.22
C VAL A 62 -11.81 -3.51 -6.10
N GLU A 63 -11.32 -2.28 -6.23
CA GLU A 63 -10.12 -1.95 -7.00
C GLU A 63 -8.83 -2.51 -6.40
N ALA A 64 -8.72 -2.57 -5.06
CA ALA A 64 -7.58 -3.16 -4.37
C ALA A 64 -7.56 -4.69 -4.51
N LEU A 65 -8.74 -5.33 -4.44
CA LEU A 65 -8.87 -6.77 -4.66
C LEU A 65 -8.51 -7.15 -6.11
N LYS A 66 -8.98 -6.39 -7.10
CA LYS A 66 -8.61 -6.58 -8.52
C LYS A 66 -7.11 -6.38 -8.81
N TRP A 67 -6.39 -5.68 -7.95
CA TRP A 67 -4.93 -5.52 -8.09
C TRP A 67 -4.15 -6.70 -7.53
N LEU A 68 -4.76 -7.45 -6.60
CA LEU A 68 -4.19 -8.66 -6.01
C LEU A 68 -4.41 -9.90 -6.89
N ASP A 69 -5.51 -9.93 -7.65
CA ASP A 69 -5.76 -10.92 -8.72
C ASP A 69 -4.80 -10.76 -9.91
#